data_AF-A0A939EEQ8-F1
#
_entry.id   AF-A0A939EEQ8-F1
#
_cell.length_a   1.000
_cell.length_b   1.000
_cell.length_c   1.000
_cell.angle_alpha   90.00
_cell.angle_beta   90.00
_cell.angle_gamma   90.00
#
_symmetry.space_group_name_H-M   'P 1'
#
loop_
_entity.id
_entity.type
_entity.pdbx_description
1 polymer ?
#
loop_
_entity_poly.entity_id
_entity_poly.type
_entity_poly.pdbx_seq_one_letter_code
_entity_poly.pdbx_strand_id
1 'polypeptide(L)'
;MDTLKGVDTSDKTAVKEASKEFEAVFLNTMLQNMFTGLENGGTWGTGHGADAWQSLLIDEYARSISEAGGIGLAESVERELLRLQEGG
;
A
#
# COMPACT_ATOMS: atom_id res chain seq x y z
N MET A 1 11.77 0.10 0.60
CA MET A 1 11.59 1.14 -0.45
C MET A 1 12.51 0.82 -1.63
N ASP A 2 12.47 -0.42 -2.12
CA ASP A 2 13.26 -0.85 -3.28
C ASP A 2 12.41 -0.97 -4.56
N THR A 3 11.08 -0.79 -4.45
CA THR A 3 10.11 -0.88 -5.56
C THR A 3 10.27 0.22 -6.62
N LEU A 4 10.91 1.34 -6.26
CA LEU A 4 11.13 2.47 -7.17
C LEU A 4 12.56 2.53 -7.73
N LYS A 5 13.49 1.69 -7.24
CA LYS A 5 14.87 1.69 -7.71
C LYS A 5 14.97 0.99 -9.06
N GLY A 6 15.52 1.67 -10.06
CA GLY A 6 15.77 1.10 -11.39
C GLY A 6 14.55 1.10 -12.31
N VAL A 7 13.47 1.77 -11.94
CA VAL A 7 12.35 2.03 -12.86
C VAL A 7 12.84 2.90 -14.01
N ASP A 8 12.64 2.42 -15.24
CA ASP A 8 12.84 3.24 -16.43
C ASP A 8 11.74 4.30 -16.50
N THR A 9 12.08 5.50 -16.05
CA THR A 9 11.15 6.64 -16.05
C THR A 9 10.70 7.07 -17.44
N SER A 10 11.39 6.64 -18.51
CA SER A 10 10.97 6.91 -19.90
C SER A 10 9.83 6.00 -20.38
N ASP A 11 9.63 4.86 -19.72
CA ASP A 11 8.50 3.97 -19.97
C ASP A 11 7.34 4.29 -19.01
N LYS A 12 6.32 4.96 -19.56
CA LYS A 12 5.09 5.31 -18.82
C LYS A 12 4.40 4.09 -18.20
N THR A 13 4.49 2.92 -18.84
CA THR A 13 3.91 1.69 -18.30
C THR A 13 4.67 1.23 -17.07
N ALA A 14 6.01 1.26 -17.13
CA ALA A 14 6.86 0.92 -15.99
C ALA A 14 6.65 1.86 -14.80
N VAL A 15 6.53 3.17 -15.05
CA VAL A 15 6.23 4.18 -14.01
C VAL A 15 4.88 3.91 -13.35
N LYS A 16 3.85 3.63 -14.16
CA LYS A 16 2.50 3.34 -13.66
C LYS A 16 2.46 2.09 -12.79
N GLU A 17 3.09 1.01 -13.23
CA GLU A 17 3.11 -0.25 -12.46
C GLU A 17 3.92 -0.11 -11.17
N ALA A 18 5.09 0.54 -11.21
CA ALA A 18 5.87 0.82 -10.01
C ALA A 18 5.12 1.68 -8.99
N SER A 19 4.32 2.65 -9.46
CA SER A 19 3.53 3.52 -8.61
C SER A 19 2.37 2.77 -7.93
N LYS A 20 1.70 1.86 -8.65
CA LYS A 20 0.70 0.96 -8.06
C LYS A 20 1.31 0.01 -7.04
N GLU A 21 2.47 -0.57 -7.34
CA GLU A 21 3.16 -1.46 -6.41
C GLU A 21 3.58 -0.73 -5.13
N PHE A 22 4.05 0.51 -5.26
CA PHE A 22 4.33 1.36 -4.10
C PHE A 22 3.10 1.57 -3.22
N GLU A 23 1.95 1.91 -3.81
CA GLU A 23 0.70 2.08 -3.06
C GLU A 23 0.26 0.76 -2.38
N ALA A 24 0.39 -0.38 -3.06
CA ALA A 24 0.08 -1.68 -2.48
C ALA A 24 0.94 -2.01 -1.24
N VAL A 25 2.26 -1.78 -1.33
CA VAL A 25 3.19 -1.98 -0.19
C VAL A 25 2.87 -1.02 0.94
N PHE A 26 2.54 0.24 0.62
CA PHE A 26 2.13 1.23 1.61
C PHE A 26 0.86 0.80 2.34
N LEU A 27 -0.18 0.40 1.61
CA LEU A 27 -1.45 -0.05 2.17
C LEU A 27 -1.28 -1.27 3.06
N ASN A 28 -0.51 -2.27 2.61
CA ASN A 28 -0.20 -3.44 3.43
C ASN A 28 0.48 -3.03 4.74
N THR A 29 1.46 -2.12 4.68
CA THR A 29 2.16 -1.61 5.86
C THR A 29 1.21 -0.85 6.80
N MET A 30 0.33 -0.01 6.26
CA MET A 30 -0.66 0.75 7.05
C MET A 30 -1.68 -0.16 7.72
N LEU A 31 -2.22 -1.13 6.99
CA LEU A 31 -3.18 -2.10 7.51
C LEU A 31 -2.55 -2.95 8.62
N GLN A 32 -1.32 -3.41 8.45
CA GLN A 32 -0.59 -4.10 9.51
C GLN A 32 -0.40 -3.22 10.76
N ASN A 33 0.01 -1.96 10.57
CA ASN A 33 0.23 -1.04 11.69
C ASN A 33 -1.06 -0.67 12.45
N MET A 34 -2.20 -0.62 11.76
CA MET A 34 -3.51 -0.37 12.39
C MET A 34 -3.86 -1.39 13.48
N PHE A 35 -3.34 -2.62 13.37
CA PHE A 35 -3.62 -3.71 14.32
C PHE A 35 -2.45 -3.99 15.29
N THR A 36 -1.21 -3.60 14.97
CA THR A 36 -0.06 -3.78 15.86
C THR A 36 0.10 -2.67 16.91
N GLY A 37 -0.53 -1.50 16.71
CA GLY A 37 -0.48 -0.37 17.65
C GLY A 37 -1.26 -0.57 18.97
N LEU A 38 -1.81 -1.77 19.17
CA LEU A 38 -2.65 -2.09 20.30
C LEU A 38 -1.92 -3.04 21.26
N GLU A 39 -1.41 -2.52 22.39
CA GLU A 39 -0.92 -3.37 23.49
C GLU A 39 -2.00 -4.41 23.86
N ASN A 40 -1.59 -5.67 24.03
CA ASN A 40 -2.48 -6.80 24.34
C ASN A 40 -3.58 -7.08 23.30
N GLY A 41 -3.35 -6.78 22.01
CA GLY A 41 -4.32 -7.03 20.93
C GLY A 41 -5.50 -6.05 20.90
N GLY A 42 -5.45 -5.01 21.72
CA GLY A 42 -6.43 -3.92 21.77
C GLY A 42 -7.86 -4.39 21.94
N THR A 43 -8.77 -3.82 21.13
CA THR A 43 -10.20 -4.16 21.16
C THR A 43 -10.50 -5.64 20.87
N TRP A 44 -9.54 -6.39 20.32
CA TRP A 44 -9.74 -7.77 19.85
C TRP A 44 -9.02 -8.81 20.71
N GLY A 45 -8.15 -8.39 21.63
CA GLY A 45 -7.41 -9.25 22.55
C GLY A 45 -6.29 -10.07 21.89
N THR A 46 -5.59 -10.88 22.68
CA THR A 46 -4.53 -11.79 22.21
C THR A 46 -5.04 -13.23 22.09
N GLY A 47 -4.98 -13.85 20.92
CA GLY A 47 -5.29 -15.28 20.73
C GLY A 47 -5.71 -15.64 19.29
N HIS A 48 -5.76 -16.94 18.96
CA HIS A 48 -6.05 -17.43 17.59
C HIS A 48 -7.37 -16.94 16.99
N GLY A 49 -8.39 -16.66 17.83
CA GLY A 49 -9.65 -16.06 17.36
C GLY A 49 -9.47 -14.61 16.88
N ALA A 50 -8.58 -13.86 17.52
CA ALA A 50 -8.24 -12.49 17.13
C ALA A 50 -7.44 -12.49 15.82
N ASP A 51 -6.49 -13.41 15.63
CA ASP A 51 -5.68 -13.53 14.41
C ASP A 51 -6.53 -13.81 13.16
N ALA A 52 -7.53 -14.69 13.29
CA ALA A 52 -8.44 -15.04 12.20
C ALA A 52 -9.36 -13.87 11.82
N TRP A 53 -9.96 -13.20 12.81
CA TRP A 53 -10.79 -12.02 12.58
C TRP A 53 -9.98 -10.86 11.97
N GLN A 54 -8.76 -10.63 12.46
CA GLN A 54 -7.86 -9.61 11.93
C GLN A 54 -7.55 -9.86 10.45
N SER A 55 -7.26 -11.11 10.07
CA SER A 55 -6.97 -11.46 8.69
C SER A 55 -8.18 -11.23 7.76
N LEU A 56 -9.39 -11.59 8.21
CA LEU A 56 -10.63 -11.32 7.47
C LEU A 56 -10.88 -9.82 7.30
N LEU A 57 -10.67 -9.04 8.36
CA LEU A 57 -10.88 -7.60 8.32
C LEU A 57 -9.84 -6.90 7.42
N ILE A 58 -8.58 -7.35 7.43
CA ILE A 58 -7.54 -6.88 6.51
C ILE A 58 -7.92 -7.18 5.06
N ASP A 59 -8.42 -8.38 4.76
CA ASP A 59 -8.86 -8.75 3.40
C ASP A 59 -10.00 -7.85 2.92
N GLU A 60 -11.01 -7.60 3.75
CA GLU A 60 -12.14 -6.73 3.40
C GLU A 60 -11.71 -5.28 3.18
N TYR A 61 -10.80 -4.75 4.01
CA TYR A 61 -10.24 -3.42 3.77
C TYR A 61 -9.44 -3.36 2.47
N ALA A 62 -8.58 -4.35 2.23
CA ALA A 62 -7.80 -4.43 0.99
C ALA A 62 -8.71 -4.51 -0.24
N ARG A 63 -9.78 -5.31 -0.18
CA ARG A 63 -10.80 -5.43 -1.23
C ARG A 63 -11.52 -4.11 -1.46
N SER A 64 -12.04 -3.48 -0.40
CA SER A 64 -12.77 -2.21 -0.50
C SER A 64 -11.90 -1.09 -1.07
N ILE A 65 -10.63 -1.01 -0.65
CA ILE A 65 -9.68 -0.02 -1.18
C ILE A 65 -9.36 -0.31 -2.64
N SER A 66 -9.13 -1.57 -3.01
CA SER A 66 -8.88 -1.97 -4.40
C SER A 66 -10.06 -1.68 -5.32
N GLU A 67 -11.30 -1.99 -4.87
CA GLU A 67 -12.54 -1.69 -5.60
C GLU A 67 -12.76 -0.18 -5.77
N ALA A 68 -12.34 0.63 -4.79
CA ALA A 68 -12.34 2.09 -4.88
C ALA A 68 -11.24 2.64 -5.81
N GLY A 69 -10.35 1.79 -6.33
CA GLY A 69 -9.26 2.18 -7.22
C GLY A 69 -7.98 2.62 -6.49
N GLY A 70 -7.81 2.24 -5.22
CA GLY A 70 -6.68 2.65 -4.38
C GLY A 70 -7.00 3.86 -3.51
N ILE A 71 -5.97 4.57 -3.06
CA ILE A 71 -6.11 5.78 -2.22
C ILE A 71 -5.59 7.06 -2.90
N GLY A 72 -5.20 6.99 -4.17
CA GLY A 72 -4.70 8.13 -4.92
C GLY A 72 -3.18 8.36 -4.80
N LEU A 73 -2.48 7.47 -4.10
CA LEU A 73 -1.04 7.59 -3.84
C LEU A 73 -0.25 7.18 -5.08
N ALA A 74 -0.71 6.17 -5.81
CA ALA A 74 -0.08 5.73 -7.05
C ALA A 74 0.00 6.88 -8.07
N GLU A 75 -1.09 7.63 -8.29
CA GLU A 75 -1.11 8.76 -9.22
C GLU A 75 -0.20 9.89 -8.77
N SER A 76 -0.04 10.08 -7.45
CA SER A 76 0.83 11.10 -6.89
C SER A 76 2.31 10.74 -7.07
N VAL A 77 2.66 9.47 -6.88
CA VAL A 77 4.01 8.95 -7.15
C VAL A 77 4.32 8.97 -8.65
N GLU A 78 3.37 8.58 -9.51
CA GLU A 78 3.52 8.63 -10.97
C GLU A 78 3.85 10.05 -11.44
N ARG A 79 3.10 11.06 -10.98
CA ARG A 79 3.35 12.47 -11.31
C ARG A 79 4.75 12.93 -10.87
N GLU A 80 5.19 12.51 -9.68
CA GLU A 80 6.50 12.91 -9.17
C GLU A 80 7.64 12.23 -9.93
N LEU A 81 7.51 10.94 -10.26
CA LEU A 81 8.50 10.22 -11.07
C LEU A 81 8.65 10.83 -12.47
N LEU A 82 7.54 11.22 -13.11
CA LEU A 82 7.55 11.93 -14.39
C LEU A 82 8.16 13.33 -14.26
N ARG A 83 7.86 14.07 -13.18
CA ARG A 83 8.45 15.39 -12.92
C ARG A 83 9.97 15.31 -12.78
N LEU A 84 10.47 14.31 -12.06
CA LEU A 84 11.91 14.07 -11.89
C LEU A 84 12.60 13.70 -13.21
N GLN A 85 11.89 13.05 -14.12
CA GLN A 85 12.36 12.80 -15.48
C GLN A 85 12.49 14.09 -16.31
N GLU A 86 11.49 14.98 -16.25
CA GLU A 86 11.46 16.23 -17.03
C GLU A 86 12.44 17.30 -16.53
N GLY A 87 12.83 17.25 -15.26
CA GLY A 87 13.78 18.18 -14.65
C GLY A 87 15.26 17.76 -14.74
N GLY A 88 15.55 16.64 -15.41
CA GLY A 88 16.90 16.09 -15.63
C GLY A 88 17.56 16.54 -16.92
#